data_AF-A0A7J4KCK5-F1
#
_entry.id   AF-A0A7J4KCK5-F1
#
_cell.length_a   1.000
_cell.length_b   1.000
_cell.length_c   1.000
_cell.angle_alpha   90.00
_cell.angle_beta   90.00
_cell.angle_gamma   90.00
#
_symmetry.space_group_name_H-M   'P 1'
#
loop_
_entity.id
_entity.type
_entity.pdbx_description
1 polymer ?
#
loop_
_entity_poly.entity_id
_entity_poly.type
_entity_poly.pdbx_seq_one_letter_code
_entity_poly.pdbx_strand_id
1 'polypeptide(L)' 'MNSPDTYLWSFGDGTTSSEMNPEHTFGLPGLYRVSLTVSNDAGSGSTSGYVVVRRPWGFF' A
#
# COMPACT_ATOMS: atom_id res chain seq x y z
N MET A 1 17.17 16.89 9.55
CA MET A 1 17.12 15.51 9.06
C MET A 1 15.96 14.82 9.74
N ASN A 2 14.80 14.76 9.07
CA ASN A 2 13.60 14.05 9.52
C ASN A 2 12.89 13.47 8.30
N SER A 3 13.67 13.06 7.29
CA SER A 3 13.14 12.40 6.10
C SER A 3 13.15 10.88 6.35
N PRO A 4 12.20 10.14 5.78
CA PRO A 4 12.30 8.68 5.72
C PRO A 4 13.50 8.25 4.89
N ASP A 5 14.24 7.25 5.36
CA ASP A 5 15.30 6.59 4.59
C ASP A 5 14.74 5.38 3.82
N THR A 6 13.66 4.77 4.32
CA THR A 6 13.01 3.62 3.71
C THR A 6 11.49 3.75 3.72
N TYR A 7 10.89 3.19 2.66
CA TYR A 7 9.45 3.05 2.46
C TYR A 7 9.15 1.56 2.29
N LEU A 8 8.05 1.11 2.89
CA LEU A 8 7.52 -0.22 2.68
C LEU A 8 6.01 -0.14 2.56
N TRP A 9 5.52 -0.38 1.34
CA TRP A 9 4.12 -0.54 1.02
C TRP A 9 3.75 -2.01 1.05
N SER A 10 2.64 -2.32 1.70
CA SER A 10 1.96 -3.62 1.63
C SER A 10 0.55 -3.38 1.11
N PHE A 11 0.22 -3.89 -0.06
CA PHE A 11 -1.06 -3.59 -0.73
C PHE A 11 -2.22 -4.46 -0.25
N GLY A 12 -1.94 -5.53 0.50
CA GLY A 12 -2.94 -6.43 1.06
C GLY A 12 -3.40 -7.54 0.10
N ASP A 13 -2.82 -7.62 -1.09
CA ASP A 13 -3.00 -8.70 -2.08
C ASP A 13 -1.80 -9.67 -2.14
N GLY A 14 -0.85 -9.52 -1.20
CA GLY A 14 0.38 -10.30 -1.13
C GLY A 14 1.59 -9.61 -1.80
N THR A 15 1.39 -8.49 -2.49
CA THR A 15 2.48 -7.71 -3.08
C THR A 15 2.94 -6.57 -2.17
N THR A 16 4.18 -6.11 -2.40
CA THR A 16 4.81 -5.01 -1.66
C THR A 16 5.61 -4.10 -2.58
N SER A 17 5.93 -2.89 -2.13
CA SER A 17 6.85 -1.97 -2.84
C SER A 17 7.73 -1.21 -1.86
N SER A 18 8.95 -0.89 -2.26
CA SER A 18 9.89 -0.03 -1.52
C SER A 18 10.02 1.38 -2.09
N GLU A 19 9.22 1.71 -3.11
CA GLU A 19 9.19 3.04 -3.70
C GLU A 19 8.47 4.04 -2.79
N MET A 20 8.88 5.31 -2.85
CA MET A 20 8.21 6.38 -2.10
C MET A 20 6.76 6.57 -2.58
N ASN A 21 6.53 6.54 -3.89
CA ASN A 21 5.22 6.71 -4.53
C ASN A 21 5.00 5.62 -5.61
N PRO A 22 4.62 4.40 -5.22
CA PRO A 22 4.40 3.32 -6.18
C PRO A 22 3.05 3.47 -6.89
N GLU A 23 2.98 2.95 -8.12
CA GLU A 23 1.72 2.60 -8.76
C GLU A 23 1.43 1.11 -8.53
N HIS A 24 0.19 0.78 -8.17
CA HIS A 24 -0.22 -0.61 -7.95
C HIS A 24 -1.57 -0.91 -8.58
N THR A 25 -1.67 -2.07 -9.25
CA THR A 25 -2.90 -2.53 -9.91
C THR A 25 -3.42 -3.79 -9.24
N PHE A 26 -4.63 -3.73 -8.69
CA PHE A 26 -5.30 -4.89 -8.11
C PHE A 26 -5.94 -5.76 -9.19
N GLY A 27 -5.49 -7.00 -9.31
CA GLY A 27 -5.99 -7.93 -10.34
C GLY A 27 -7.39 -8.50 -10.07
N LEU A 28 -7.84 -8.49 -8.81
CA LEU A 28 -9.14 -9.03 -8.42
C LEU A 28 -9.98 -7.99 -7.66
N PRO A 29 -11.31 -8.10 -7.71
CA PRO A 29 -12.19 -7.36 -6.81
C PRO A 29 -12.03 -7.84 -5.38
N GLY A 30 -12.05 -6.93 -4.43
CA GLY A 30 -11.85 -7.25 -3.02
C GLY A 30 -11.74 -6.00 -2.14
N LEU A 31 -11.68 -6.26 -0.84
CA LEU A 31 -11.29 -5.26 0.16
C LEU A 31 -9.81 -5.47 0.47
N TYR A 32 -8.99 -4.47 0.18
CA TYR A 32 -7.55 -4.52 0.37
C TYR A 32 -7.13 -3.56 1.49
N ARG A 33 -6.35 -4.05 2.45
CA ARG A 33 -5.74 -3.22 3.48
C ARG A 33 -4.36 -2.78 3.02
N VAL A 34 -4.26 -1.54 2.56
CA VAL A 34 -3.00 -0.93 2.15
C VAL A 34 -2.32 -0.35 3.37
N SER A 35 -1.05 -0.69 3.59
CA SER A 35 -0.25 -0.17 4.71
C SER A 35 1.05 0.42 4.19
N LEU A 36 1.42 1.60 4.68
CA LEU A 36 2.72 2.21 4.48
C LEU A 36 3.46 2.23 5.80
N THR A 37 4.68 1.69 5.80
CA THR A 37 5.65 1.85 6.87
C THR A 37 6.81 2.69 6.34
N VAL A 38 7.15 3.75 7.06
CA VAL A 38 8.33 4.57 6.80
C VAL A 38 9.30 4.42 7.96
N SER A 39 10.60 4.39 7.68
CA SER A 39 11.61 4.41 8.75
C SER A 39 12.84 5.20 8.39
N ASN A 40 13.53 5.69 9.41
CA ASN A 40 14.84 6.32 9.35
C ASN A 40 15.65 5.94 10.60
N ASP A 41 16.86 6.48 10.71
CA ASP A 41 17.76 6.21 11.84
C ASP A 41 17.16 6.61 13.22
N ALA A 42 16.16 7.49 13.24
CA ALA A 42 15.48 7.93 14.46
C ALA A 42 14.27 7.08 14.84
N GLY A 43 13.72 6.28 13.92
CA GLY A 43 12.58 5.39 14.22
C GLY A 43 11.73 5.03 13.00
N SER A 44 10.54 4.48 13.28
CA SER A 44 9.59 4.05 12.27
C SER A 44 8.17 4.50 12.59
N GLY A 45 7.38 4.73 11.54
CA GLY A 45 5.96 5.05 11.61
C GLY A 45 5.18 4.24 10.59
N SER A 46 3.95 3.85 10.91
CA SER A 46 3.09 3.13 9.99
C SER A 46 1.68 3.70 9.95
N THR A 47 1.07 3.65 8.77
CA THR A 47 -0.33 4.03 8.56
C THR A 47 -1.00 3.01 7.64
N SER A 48 -2.31 2.84 7.77
CA SER A 48 -3.07 1.92 6.93
C SER A 48 -4.42 2.48 6.53
N GLY A 49 -4.84 2.17 5.31
CA GLY A 49 -6.16 2.49 4.77
C GLY A 49 -6.76 1.28 4.05
N TYR A 50 -8.07 1.36 3.80
CA TYR A 50 -8.77 0.33 3.04
C TYR A 50 -9.13 0.83 1.65
N VAL A 51 -8.91 -0.02 0.66
CA VAL A 51 -9.32 0.20 -0.73
C VAL A 51 -10.34 -0.88 -1.10
N VAL A 52 -11.48 -0.45 -1.66
CA VAL A 52 -12.52 -1.37 -2.16
C VAL A 52 -12.42 -1.40 -3.68
N VAL A 53 -11.93 -2.52 -4.21
CA VAL A 53 -11.91 -2.77 -5.66
C VAL A 53 -13.17 -3.53 -6.02
N ARG A 54 -13.99 -2.94 -6.89
CA ARG A 54 -15.22 -3.54 -7.36
C ARG A 54 -15.05 -3.98 -8.79
N ARG A 55 -15.75 -5.05 -9.19
CA ARG A 55 -15.95 -5.31 -10.61
C ARG A 55 -16.65 -4.09 -11.23
N PRO A 56 -16.34 -3.73 -12.48
CA PRO A 56 -17.21 -2.85 -13.25
C PRO A 56 -18.63 -3.40 -13.16
N TRP A 57 -19.60 -2.55 -12.83
CA TRP A 57 -21.01 -2.92 -12.76
C TRP A 57 -21.44 -3.37 -14.17
N GLY A 58 -21.51 -4.67 -14.44
CA GLY A 58 -22.00 -5.18 -15.73
C GLY A 58 -21.47 -6.52 -16.26
N PHE A 59 -20.61 -7.26 -15.55
CA PHE A 59 -20.19 -8.59 -16.02
C PHE A 59 -20.66 -9.73 -15.09
N PHE A 60 -21.83 -10.29 -15.42
CA PHE A 60 -22.24 -11.68 -15.21
C PHE A 60 -22.97 -12.16 -16.48
#